data_AF-A0A2R6JZB5-F1
#
_entry.id   AF-A0A2R6JZB5-F1
#
_cell.length_a   1.000
_cell.length_b   1.000
_cell.length_c   1.000
_cell.angle_alpha   90.00
_cell.angle_beta   90.00
_cell.angle_gamma   90.00
#
_symmetry.space_group_name_H-M   'P 1'
#
loop_
_entity.id
_entity.type
_entity.pdbx_description
1 polymer ?
#
loop_
_entity_poly.entity_id
_entity_poly.type
_entity_poly.pdbx_seq_one_letter_code
_entity_poly.pdbx_strand_id
1 'polypeptide(L)'
;MSDRAATGSSTRSRLRGRETANGVSVRGLLGAGVFGFGFSGLIDVLLLHLVLQWHHLVSGIYPMGTLAGLRTNVFADGLFSIAMVVIACIGAGVLWRSERRSDVRLAMQPLAGSALIGLGVFDLFDAIVDHALLGFHQPLSQGGQYNPHWTAVSLLFVLAGYYVYRTGTRAEGSETAETAQRADETES
;
A
#
# COMPACT_ATOMS: atom_id res chain seq x y z
N MET A 1 42.96 20.13 -16.92
CA MET A 1 42.54 18.72 -16.75
C MET A 1 42.62 18.44 -15.25
N SER A 2 41.59 18.30 -14.42
CA SER A 2 40.15 18.12 -14.57
C SER A 2 39.52 18.62 -13.26
N ASP A 3 38.53 19.52 -13.29
CA ASP A 3 37.80 19.99 -12.12
C ASP A 3 36.29 19.78 -12.35
N ARG A 4 35.80 18.58 -12.02
CA ARG A 4 34.41 18.15 -12.28
C ARG A 4 33.85 17.14 -11.26
N ALA A 5 34.34 17.12 -10.01
CA ALA A 5 33.95 16.09 -9.04
C ALA A 5 33.18 16.58 -7.79
N ALA A 6 33.02 17.88 -7.54
CA ALA A 6 32.47 18.37 -6.27
C ALA A 6 30.93 18.58 -6.23
N THR A 7 30.25 18.61 -7.38
CA THR A 7 28.85 19.07 -7.45
C THR A 7 27.80 18.00 -7.09
N GLY A 8 28.16 16.72 -7.05
CA GLY A 8 27.20 15.61 -6.82
C GLY A 8 26.90 15.29 -5.34
N SER A 9 27.80 15.62 -4.42
CA SER A 9 27.71 15.26 -2.99
C SER A 9 26.74 16.16 -2.22
N SER A 10 26.81 17.47 -2.45
CA SER A 10 25.95 18.50 -1.81
C SER A 10 24.46 18.31 -2.14
N THR A 11 24.14 17.92 -3.37
CA THR A 11 22.75 17.76 -3.80
C THR A 11 22.09 16.53 -3.17
N ARG A 12 22.81 15.41 -3.06
CA ARG A 12 22.29 14.20 -2.38
C ARG A 12 22.12 14.39 -0.88
N SER A 13 23.04 15.09 -0.21
CA SER A 13 22.88 15.35 1.23
C SER A 13 21.71 16.29 1.52
N ARG A 14 21.50 17.30 0.67
CA ARG A 14 20.34 18.21 0.75
C ARG A 14 19.02 17.51 0.44
N LEU A 15 18.96 16.66 -0.60
CA LEU A 15 17.75 15.89 -0.93
C LEU A 15 17.40 14.91 0.20
N ARG A 16 18.40 14.22 0.75
CA ARG A 16 18.24 13.29 1.86
C ARG A 16 17.84 14.01 3.15
N GLY A 17 18.40 15.19 3.43
CA GLY A 17 18.03 16.05 4.55
C GLY A 17 16.61 16.62 4.41
N ARG A 18 16.16 16.92 3.19
CA ARG A 18 14.83 17.48 2.89
C ARG A 18 13.72 16.41 2.91
N GLU A 19 14.04 15.17 2.54
CA GLU A 19 13.16 14.00 2.73
C GLU A 19 12.97 13.67 4.23
N THR A 20 14.00 13.82 5.05
CA THR A 20 13.89 13.57 6.50
C THR A 20 13.29 14.74 7.28
N ALA A 21 13.47 15.98 6.81
CA ALA A 21 13.00 17.19 7.51
C ALA A 21 11.47 17.36 7.52
N ASN A 22 10.73 16.66 6.65
CA ASN A 22 9.28 16.72 6.58
C ASN A 22 8.59 15.54 7.28
N GLY A 23 9.20 14.87 8.27
CA GLY A 23 8.56 13.77 9.01
C GLY A 23 8.20 12.52 8.19
N VAL A 24 8.55 12.47 6.89
CA VAL A 24 8.10 11.45 5.94
C VAL A 24 9.29 10.81 5.25
N SER A 25 9.72 9.67 5.76
CA SER A 25 10.74 8.86 5.08
C SER A 25 10.15 8.10 3.89
N VAL A 26 10.78 8.19 2.71
CA VAL A 26 10.38 7.42 1.51
C VAL A 26 10.31 5.92 1.81
N ARG A 27 11.25 5.41 2.62
CA ARG A 27 11.25 4.00 3.04
C ARG A 27 10.04 3.67 3.92
N GLY A 28 9.62 4.59 4.79
CA GLY A 28 8.41 4.42 5.60
C GLY A 28 7.15 4.40 4.74
N LEU A 29 7.04 5.31 3.77
CA LEU A 29 5.94 5.31 2.80
C LEU A 29 5.88 4.00 2.03
N LEU A 30 7.01 3.53 1.49
CA LEU A 30 7.09 2.24 0.79
C LEU A 30 6.69 1.08 1.72
N GLY A 31 7.19 1.06 2.96
CA GLY A 31 6.82 0.06 3.94
C GLY A 31 5.32 0.02 4.23
N ALA A 32 4.70 1.20 4.43
CA ALA A 32 3.27 1.32 4.65
C ALA A 32 2.44 0.87 3.44
N GLY A 33 2.86 1.24 2.22
CA GLY A 33 2.19 0.80 0.98
C GLY A 33 2.29 -0.70 0.75
N VAL A 34 3.47 -1.29 0.96
CA VAL A 34 3.66 -2.76 0.87
C VAL A 34 2.85 -3.49 1.95
N PHE A 35 2.80 -2.94 3.16
CA PHE A 35 1.94 -3.47 4.22
C PHE A 35 0.47 -3.44 3.80
N GLY A 36 -0.01 -2.31 3.29
CA GLY A 36 -1.38 -2.16 2.79
C GLY A 36 -1.72 -3.16 1.69
N PHE A 37 -0.80 -3.39 0.74
CA PHE A 37 -0.99 -4.38 -0.33
C PHE A 37 -1.20 -5.79 0.22
N GLY A 38 -0.31 -6.25 1.11
CA GLY A 38 -0.46 -7.57 1.73
C GLY A 38 -1.70 -7.66 2.61
N PHE A 39 -2.05 -6.58 3.31
CA PHE A 39 -3.24 -6.53 4.15
C PHE A 39 -4.54 -6.61 3.34
N SER A 40 -4.61 -5.98 2.15
CA SER A 40 -5.78 -6.06 1.26
C SER A 40 -6.06 -7.50 0.84
N GLY A 41 -5.03 -8.23 0.41
CA GLY A 41 -5.21 -9.63 0.02
C GLY A 41 -5.64 -10.54 1.17
N LEU A 42 -5.30 -10.20 2.41
CA LEU A 42 -5.83 -10.92 3.58
C LEU A 42 -7.29 -10.58 3.86
N ILE A 43 -7.69 -9.32 3.69
CA ILE A 43 -9.10 -8.91 3.80
C ILE A 43 -9.93 -9.61 2.74
N ASP A 44 -9.43 -9.66 1.51
CA ASP A 44 -10.07 -10.32 0.38
C ASP A 44 -10.32 -11.81 0.67
N VAL A 45 -9.28 -12.57 1.03
CA VAL A 45 -9.45 -13.97 1.41
C VAL A 45 -10.41 -14.12 2.61
N LEU A 46 -10.23 -13.32 3.66
CA LEU A 46 -11.05 -13.46 4.87
C LEU A 46 -12.52 -13.20 4.57
N LEU A 47 -12.83 -12.07 3.92
CA LEU A 47 -14.20 -11.63 3.72
C LEU A 47 -14.82 -12.28 2.50
N LEU A 48 -14.17 -12.25 1.34
CA LEU A 48 -14.76 -12.70 0.08
C LEU A 48 -14.64 -14.21 -0.10
N HIS A 49 -13.49 -14.80 0.24
CA HIS A 49 -13.29 -16.25 0.06
C HIS A 49 -13.87 -17.09 1.21
N LEU A 50 -13.67 -16.67 2.46
CA LEU A 50 -14.01 -17.51 3.61
C LEU A 50 -15.37 -17.18 4.23
N VAL A 51 -15.67 -15.91 4.48
CA VAL A 51 -16.93 -15.50 5.13
C VAL A 51 -18.09 -15.48 4.15
N LEU A 52 -17.95 -14.76 3.04
CA LEU A 52 -19.00 -14.59 2.04
C LEU A 52 -19.01 -15.71 1.00
N GLN A 53 -17.86 -16.37 0.81
CA GLN A 53 -17.68 -17.48 -0.14
C GLN A 53 -18.17 -17.12 -1.56
N TRP A 54 -17.97 -15.86 -1.95
CA TRP A 54 -18.40 -15.38 -3.26
C TRP A 54 -17.55 -15.98 -4.38
N HIS A 55 -16.27 -16.14 -4.12
CA HIS A 55 -15.29 -16.78 -4.97
C HIS A 55 -14.12 -17.28 -4.13
N HIS A 56 -13.37 -18.23 -4.65
CA HIS A 56 -12.07 -18.63 -4.11
C HIS A 56 -10.99 -18.42 -5.16
N LEU A 57 -9.72 -18.41 -4.77
CA LEU A 57 -8.61 -18.06 -5.66
C LEU A 57 -8.63 -18.81 -7.00
N VAL A 58 -8.93 -20.11 -6.98
CA VAL A 58 -8.91 -20.99 -8.17
C VAL A 58 -10.30 -21.50 -8.54
N SER A 59 -11.35 -20.81 -8.12
CA SER A 59 -12.75 -21.22 -8.30
C SER A 59 -13.22 -21.22 -9.76
N GLY A 60 -12.52 -20.53 -10.65
CA GLY A 60 -12.70 -20.62 -12.10
C GLY A 60 -12.21 -21.94 -12.70
N ILE A 61 -11.36 -22.68 -11.98
CA ILE A 61 -10.78 -23.97 -12.39
C ILE A 61 -11.42 -25.13 -11.61
N TYR A 62 -11.60 -24.95 -10.30
CA TYR A 62 -12.11 -25.98 -9.39
C TYR A 62 -13.51 -25.60 -8.86
N PRO A 63 -14.55 -26.42 -9.10
CA PRO A 63 -15.92 -26.07 -8.75
C PRO A 63 -16.13 -26.05 -7.23
N MET A 64 -16.68 -24.93 -6.74
CA MET A 64 -16.95 -24.70 -5.32
C MET A 64 -18.07 -25.59 -4.76
N GLY A 65 -18.97 -26.10 -5.63
CA GLY A 65 -20.10 -26.94 -5.25
C GLY A 65 -19.77 -28.40 -4.92
N THR A 66 -18.50 -28.81 -5.03
CA THR A 66 -18.06 -30.18 -4.71
C THR A 66 -17.09 -30.16 -3.53
N LEU A 67 -17.12 -31.21 -2.70
CA LEU A 67 -16.19 -31.31 -1.56
C LEU A 67 -14.72 -31.31 -2.00
N ALA A 68 -14.41 -31.99 -3.10
CA ALA A 68 -13.05 -32.04 -3.63
C ALA A 68 -12.59 -30.67 -4.14
N GLY A 69 -13.43 -29.99 -4.94
CA GLY A 69 -13.11 -28.65 -5.44
C GLY A 69 -13.02 -27.62 -4.31
N LEU A 70 -13.89 -27.68 -3.31
CA LEU A 70 -13.83 -26.78 -2.15
C LEU A 70 -12.53 -26.96 -1.35
N ARG A 71 -12.07 -28.20 -1.14
CA ARG A 71 -10.78 -28.47 -0.47
C ARG A 71 -9.60 -27.87 -1.23
N THR A 72 -9.59 -27.98 -2.56
CA THR A 72 -8.53 -27.40 -3.40
C THR A 72 -8.55 -25.87 -3.34
N ASN A 73 -9.74 -25.27 -3.41
CA ASN A 73 -9.94 -23.83 -3.30
C ASN A 73 -9.44 -23.28 -1.96
N VAL A 74 -9.88 -23.86 -0.84
CA VAL A 74 -9.45 -23.46 0.51
C VAL A 74 -7.95 -23.64 0.70
N PHE A 75 -7.37 -24.70 0.13
CA PHE A 75 -5.91 -24.90 0.15
C PHE A 75 -5.17 -23.79 -0.61
N ALA A 76 -5.66 -23.43 -1.80
CA ALA A 76 -5.09 -22.34 -2.60
C ALA A 76 -5.21 -20.98 -1.89
N ASP A 77 -6.36 -20.69 -1.28
CA ASP A 77 -6.58 -19.49 -0.46
C ASP A 77 -5.59 -19.41 0.71
N GLY A 78 -5.33 -20.55 1.36
CA GLY A 78 -4.35 -20.65 2.43
C GLY A 78 -2.93 -20.33 1.96
N LEU A 79 -2.52 -20.85 0.80
CA LEU A 79 -1.21 -20.56 0.22
C LEU A 79 -1.07 -19.08 -0.18
N PHE A 80 -2.12 -18.52 -0.77
CA PHE A 80 -2.18 -17.10 -1.10
C PHE A 80 -2.12 -16.23 0.15
N SER A 81 -2.84 -16.61 1.21
CA SER A 81 -2.79 -15.94 2.50
C SER A 81 -1.38 -15.93 3.09
N ILE A 82 -0.63 -17.03 2.98
CA ILE A 82 0.78 -17.09 3.42
C ILE A 82 1.61 -16.08 2.63
N ALA A 83 1.45 -16.01 1.31
CA ALA A 83 2.16 -15.03 0.49
C ALA A 83 1.81 -13.59 0.91
N MET A 84 0.54 -13.29 1.14
CA MET A 84 0.07 -11.97 1.59
C MET A 84 0.57 -11.61 2.99
N VAL A 85 0.61 -12.57 3.94
CA VAL A 85 1.24 -12.39 5.26
C VAL A 85 2.73 -12.06 5.10
N VAL A 86 3.46 -12.75 4.23
CA VAL A 86 4.88 -12.46 4.01
C VAL A 86 5.07 -11.04 3.47
N ILE A 87 4.28 -10.63 2.49
CA ILE A 87 4.32 -9.26 1.95
C ILE A 87 3.99 -8.23 3.03
N ALA A 88 2.94 -8.45 3.81
CA ALA A 88 2.55 -7.57 4.91
C ALA A 88 3.68 -7.46 5.95
N CYS A 89 4.29 -8.58 6.36
CA CYS A 89 5.42 -8.61 7.28
C CYS A 89 6.65 -7.87 6.73
N ILE A 90 6.95 -8.00 5.44
CA ILE A 90 8.03 -7.23 4.79
C ILE A 90 7.74 -5.73 4.88
N GLY A 91 6.52 -5.31 4.53
CA GLY A 91 6.09 -3.91 4.62
C GLY A 91 6.19 -3.35 6.04
N ALA A 92 5.67 -4.10 7.02
CA ALA A 92 5.75 -3.76 8.44
C ALA A 92 7.20 -3.68 8.93
N GLY A 93 8.07 -4.63 8.53
CA GLY A 93 9.48 -4.63 8.88
C GLY A 93 10.24 -3.43 8.30
N VAL A 94 9.95 -3.05 7.06
CA VAL A 94 10.51 -1.86 6.42
C VAL A 94 10.04 -0.59 7.14
N LEU A 95 8.74 -0.48 7.43
CA LEU A 95 8.15 0.64 8.16
C LEU A 95 8.78 0.79 9.56
N TRP A 96 8.86 -0.32 10.30
CA TRP A 96 9.47 -0.37 11.63
C TRP A 96 10.93 0.06 11.63
N ARG A 97 11.72 -0.40 10.64
CA ARG A 97 13.12 0.00 10.50
C ARG A 97 13.25 1.47 10.11
N SER A 98 12.27 2.01 9.40
CA SER A 98 12.21 3.42 9.04
C SER A 98 11.99 4.29 10.28
N GLU A 99 10.99 3.95 11.09
CA GLU A 99 10.68 4.64 12.35
C GLU A 99 11.90 4.63 13.30
N ARG A 100 12.53 3.46 13.49
CA ARG A 100 13.69 3.34 14.39
C ARG A 100 14.94 4.11 13.95
N ARG A 101 15.01 4.54 12.69
CA ARG A 101 16.15 5.27 12.13
C ARG A 101 15.89 6.76 11.98
N SER A 102 14.67 7.20 12.25
CA SER A 102 14.32 8.60 12.23
C SER A 102 14.55 9.20 13.61
N ASP A 103 15.21 10.36 13.65
CA ASP A 103 15.36 11.15 14.89
C ASP A 103 14.06 11.90 15.25
N VAL A 104 13.07 11.89 14.34
CA VAL A 104 11.75 12.51 14.48
C VAL A 104 10.69 11.42 14.20
N ARG A 105 9.59 11.43 14.96
CA ARG A 105 8.44 10.53 14.72
C ARG A 105 7.91 10.69 13.30
N LEU A 106 7.58 9.57 12.65
CA LEU A 106 6.99 9.65 11.31
C LEU A 106 5.55 10.18 11.35
N ALA A 107 5.23 10.99 10.35
CA ALA A 107 3.89 11.52 10.11
C ALA A 107 2.88 10.40 9.86
N MET A 108 1.88 10.25 10.74
CA MET A 108 0.90 9.14 10.63
C MET A 108 -0.03 9.28 9.42
N GLN A 109 -0.43 10.50 9.05
CA GLN A 109 -1.35 10.72 7.93
C GLN A 109 -0.73 10.30 6.58
N PRO A 110 0.49 10.72 6.21
CA PRO A 110 1.15 10.24 4.99
C PRO A 110 1.36 8.72 4.96
N LEU A 111 1.68 8.10 6.10
CA LEU A 111 1.80 6.64 6.20
C LEU A 111 0.46 5.94 5.99
N ALA A 112 -0.62 6.43 6.62
CA ALA A 112 -1.97 5.91 6.43
C ALA A 112 -2.44 6.06 4.97
N GLY A 113 -2.17 7.22 4.35
CA GLY A 113 -2.43 7.43 2.93
C GLY A 113 -1.69 6.45 2.03
N SER A 114 -0.42 6.17 2.33
CA SER A 114 0.37 5.16 1.60
C SER A 114 -0.19 3.74 1.78
N ALA A 115 -0.61 3.37 2.99
CA ALA A 115 -1.24 2.06 3.24
C ALA A 115 -2.57 1.91 2.48
N LEU A 116 -3.39 2.97 2.42
CA LEU A 116 -4.63 3.00 1.63
C LEU A 116 -4.37 2.87 0.13
N ILE A 117 -3.29 3.49 -0.38
CA ILE A 117 -2.86 3.28 -1.76
C ILE A 117 -2.48 1.81 -1.97
N GLY A 118 -1.73 1.22 -1.03
CA GLY A 118 -1.38 -0.20 -1.04
C GLY A 118 -2.60 -1.12 -1.15
N LEU A 119 -3.65 -0.85 -0.36
CA LEU A 119 -4.93 -1.56 -0.44
C LEU A 119 -5.51 -1.51 -1.86
N GLY A 120 -5.73 -0.31 -2.39
CA GLY A 120 -6.32 -0.15 -3.71
C GLY A 120 -5.46 -0.71 -4.86
N VAL A 121 -4.13 -0.71 -4.71
CA VAL A 121 -3.22 -1.30 -5.70
C VAL A 121 -3.33 -2.83 -5.73
N PHE A 122 -3.50 -3.48 -4.58
CA PHE A 122 -3.78 -4.92 -4.54
C PHE A 122 -5.11 -5.23 -5.21
N ASP A 123 -6.18 -4.51 -4.87
CA ASP A 123 -7.50 -4.76 -5.45
C ASP A 123 -7.47 -4.58 -6.98
N LEU A 124 -6.69 -3.60 -7.47
CA LEU A 124 -6.50 -3.40 -8.90
C LEU A 124 -5.66 -4.52 -9.54
N PHE A 125 -4.63 -5.00 -8.83
CA PHE A 125 -3.82 -6.13 -9.26
C PHE A 125 -4.70 -7.37 -9.43
N ASP A 126 -5.52 -7.69 -8.43
CA ASP A 126 -6.43 -8.84 -8.48
C ASP A 126 -7.45 -8.70 -9.63
N ALA A 127 -8.09 -7.53 -9.76
CA ALA A 127 -9.07 -7.27 -10.82
C ALA A 127 -8.50 -7.37 -12.24
N ILE A 128 -7.21 -7.08 -12.43
CA ILE A 128 -6.55 -7.14 -13.74
C ILE A 128 -5.90 -8.50 -13.95
N VAL A 129 -5.05 -8.93 -13.03
CA VAL A 129 -4.19 -10.10 -13.20
C VAL A 129 -4.98 -11.37 -12.95
N ASP A 130 -5.52 -11.54 -11.76
CA ASP A 130 -6.16 -12.81 -11.37
C ASP A 130 -7.51 -12.99 -12.08
N HIS A 131 -8.24 -11.90 -12.27
CA HIS A 131 -9.54 -11.89 -12.93
C HIS A 131 -9.50 -11.77 -14.45
N ALA A 132 -8.87 -10.72 -14.99
CA ALA A 132 -8.99 -10.41 -16.42
C ALA A 132 -7.97 -11.14 -17.29
N LEU A 133 -6.76 -11.37 -16.79
CA LEU A 133 -5.69 -12.03 -17.53
C LEU A 133 -5.64 -13.53 -17.28
N LEU A 134 -5.71 -13.95 -16.02
CA LEU A 134 -5.54 -15.36 -15.62
C LEU A 134 -6.88 -16.10 -15.50
N GLY A 135 -7.97 -15.39 -15.23
CA GLY A 135 -9.30 -15.98 -15.06
C GLY A 135 -9.36 -17.02 -13.97
N PHE A 136 -8.52 -16.88 -12.93
CA PHE A 136 -8.44 -17.86 -11.84
C PHE A 136 -9.75 -17.93 -11.05
N HIS A 137 -10.47 -16.82 -10.98
CA HIS A 137 -11.77 -16.73 -10.34
C HIS A 137 -12.60 -15.59 -10.94
N GLN A 138 -13.91 -15.57 -10.62
CA GLN A 138 -14.81 -14.47 -10.98
C GLN A 138 -15.52 -13.94 -9.73
N PRO A 139 -15.69 -12.61 -9.57
CA PRO A 139 -16.18 -12.06 -8.31
C PRO A 139 -17.64 -12.40 -8.02
N LEU A 140 -18.40 -12.71 -9.07
CA LEU A 140 -19.78 -13.17 -9.00
C LEU A 140 -19.89 -14.51 -9.71
N SER A 141 -20.55 -15.47 -9.05
CA SER A 141 -20.88 -16.80 -9.59
C SER A 141 -21.77 -16.78 -10.85
N GLN A 142 -22.20 -15.60 -11.28
CA GLN A 142 -23.10 -15.35 -12.40
C GLN A 142 -22.32 -14.94 -13.66
N GLY A 143 -21.39 -15.78 -14.12
CA GLY A 143 -20.87 -15.81 -15.50
C GLY A 143 -20.60 -14.47 -16.20
N GLY A 144 -20.13 -13.45 -15.48
CA GLY A 144 -19.99 -12.09 -15.97
C GLY A 144 -18.53 -11.75 -16.21
N GLN A 145 -18.18 -11.55 -17.47
CA GLN A 145 -16.89 -10.96 -17.87
C GLN A 145 -16.70 -9.62 -17.16
N TYR A 146 -15.53 -9.45 -16.52
CA TYR A 146 -14.97 -8.20 -15.99
C TYR A 146 -15.96 -7.30 -15.26
N ASN A 147 -15.95 -7.30 -13.92
CA ASN A 147 -16.81 -6.40 -13.16
C ASN A 147 -16.15 -5.01 -12.98
N PRO A 148 -16.56 -3.98 -13.75
CA PRO A 148 -15.90 -2.66 -13.69
C PRO A 148 -16.07 -1.98 -12.33
N HIS A 149 -17.03 -2.43 -11.52
CA HIS A 149 -17.25 -1.89 -10.18
C HIS A 149 -16.09 -2.18 -9.24
N TRP A 150 -15.42 -3.34 -9.34
CA TRP A 150 -14.26 -3.63 -8.51
C TRP A 150 -13.09 -2.71 -8.87
N THR A 151 -12.81 -2.52 -10.16
CA THR A 151 -11.82 -1.53 -10.63
C THR A 151 -12.14 -0.11 -10.13
N ALA A 152 -13.42 0.29 -10.14
CA ALA A 152 -13.85 1.58 -9.62
C ALA A 152 -13.59 1.71 -8.11
N VAL A 153 -13.90 0.66 -7.33
CA VAL A 153 -13.62 0.61 -5.88
C VAL A 153 -12.12 0.67 -5.62
N SER A 154 -11.30 -0.07 -6.37
CA SER A 154 -9.83 -0.01 -6.27
C SER A 154 -9.31 1.40 -6.52
N LEU A 155 -9.80 2.07 -7.57
CA LEU A 155 -9.43 3.45 -7.88
C LEU A 155 -9.89 4.42 -6.78
N LEU A 156 -11.05 4.21 -6.18
CA LEU A 156 -11.51 5.02 -5.04
C LEU A 156 -10.57 4.88 -3.84
N PHE A 157 -10.10 3.67 -3.51
CA PHE A 157 -9.10 3.48 -2.45
C PHE A 157 -7.78 4.17 -2.77
N VAL A 158 -7.29 4.06 -4.01
CA VAL A 158 -6.06 4.75 -4.45
C VAL A 158 -6.22 6.27 -4.35
N LEU A 159 -7.34 6.82 -4.83
CA LEU A 159 -7.61 8.27 -4.80
C LEU A 159 -7.80 8.79 -3.37
N ALA A 160 -8.51 8.04 -2.52
CA ALA A 160 -8.67 8.37 -1.11
C ALA A 160 -7.32 8.34 -0.36
N GLY A 161 -6.50 7.31 -0.61
CA GLY A 161 -5.16 7.22 -0.04
C GLY A 161 -4.26 8.36 -0.51
N TYR A 162 -4.32 8.72 -1.79
CA TYR A 162 -3.62 9.88 -2.34
C TYR A 162 -4.07 11.20 -1.70
N TYR A 163 -5.38 11.38 -1.49
CA TYR A 163 -5.92 12.54 -0.82
C TYR A 163 -5.41 12.65 0.62
N VAL A 164 -5.48 11.57 1.41
CA VAL A 164 -4.99 11.53 2.79
C VAL A 164 -3.48 11.82 2.87
N TYR A 165 -2.70 11.26 1.94
CA TYR A 165 -1.27 11.52 1.82
C TYR A 165 -0.99 13.02 1.55
N ARG A 166 -1.75 13.63 0.63
CA ARG A 166 -1.59 15.04 0.23
C ARG A 166 -2.00 16.01 1.32
N THR A 167 -3.04 15.71 2.10
CA THR A 167 -3.46 16.59 3.20
C THR A 167 -2.47 16.54 4.37
N GLY A 168 -1.93 15.36 4.69
CA GLY A 168 -0.95 15.22 5.77
C GLY A 168 0.37 15.94 5.51
N THR A 169 0.87 15.86 4.27
CA THR A 169 2.11 16.55 3.87
C THR A 169 1.98 18.08 3.84
N ARG A 170 0.78 18.62 3.64
CA ARG A 170 0.51 20.07 3.67
C ARG A 170 0.41 20.64 5.08
N ALA A 171 -0.15 19.88 6.02
CA ALA A 171 -0.30 20.29 7.41
C ALA A 171 1.07 20.49 8.08
N GLU A 172 1.97 19.50 7.96
CA GLU A 172 3.33 19.59 8.54
C GLU A 172 4.16 20.73 7.95
N GLY A 173 4.03 20.97 6.63
CA GLY A 173 4.71 22.08 5.97
C GLY A 173 4.25 23.46 6.46
N SER A 174 3.00 23.57 6.89
CA SER A 174 2.43 24.82 7.42
C SER A 174 2.90 25.08 8.86
N GLU A 175 2.87 24.05 9.73
CA GLU A 175 3.35 24.15 11.11
C GLU A 175 4.85 24.49 11.19
N THR A 176 5.66 23.90 10.31
CA THR A 176 7.11 24.17 10.24
C THR A 176 7.39 25.62 9.85
N ALA A 177 6.62 26.18 8.91
CA ALA A 177 6.76 27.56 8.45
C ALA A 177 6.37 28.58 9.54
N GLU A 178 5.27 28.33 10.26
CA GLU A 178 4.82 29.20 11.36
C GLU A 178 5.83 29.20 12.52
N THR A 179 6.40 28.04 12.86
CA THR A 179 7.42 27.92 13.92
C THR A 179 8.70 28.68 13.57
N ALA A 180 9.14 28.61 12.31
CA ALA A 180 10.32 29.34 11.86
C ALA A 180 10.12 30.86 11.88
N GLN A 181 8.93 31.35 11.52
CA GLN A 181 8.61 32.77 11.56
C GLN A 181 8.57 33.31 13.00
N ARG A 182 7.98 32.56 13.95
CA ARG A 182 7.99 32.96 15.37
C ARG A 182 9.39 33.04 15.98
N ALA A 183 10.31 32.17 15.55
CA ALA A 183 11.68 32.19 16.06
C ALA A 183 12.44 33.45 15.62
N ASP A 184 12.26 33.89 14.37
CA ASP A 184 12.87 35.11 13.81
C ASP A 184 12.33 36.38 14.51
N GLU A 185 11.03 36.43 14.81
CA GLU A 185 10.42 37.54 15.56
C GLU A 185 10.90 37.65 17.01
N THR A 186 11.34 36.55 17.64
CA THR A 186 11.87 36.58 19.02
C THR A 186 13.35 36.95 19.11
N GLU A 187 14.09 36.94 18.00
CA GLU A 187 15.51 37.32 17.95
C GLU A 187 15.75 38.78 17.50
N SER A 188 14.70 39.51 17.08
CA SER A 188 14.74 40.94 16.72
C SER A 188 14.35 41.88 17.85
#